data_AF-A0A839TH77-F1
#
_entry.id   AF-A0A839TH77-F1
#
_cell.length_a   1.000
_cell.length_b   1.000
_cell.length_c   1.000
_cell.angle_alpha   90.00
_cell.angle_beta   90.00
_cell.angle_gamma   90.00
#
_symmetry.space_group_name_H-M   'P 1'
#
loop_
_entity.id
_entity.type
_entity.pdbx_description
1 polymer ?
#
loop_
_entity_poly.entity_id
_entity_poly.type
_entity_poly.pdbx_seq_one_letter_code
_entity_poly.pdbx_strand_id
1 'polypeptide(L)'
;MKEYNGWTNYATWNVNLWLTNDESSYNYWMERARDSEVNELAVALEDEHKEAMPELDSSTYSDLLQHVLGSVNWHDIAKSLIEGASA
;
A
#
# COMPACT_ATOMS: atom_id res chain seq x y z
N MET A 1 -8.36 13.11 8.80
CA MET A 1 -7.61 13.07 10.07
C MET A 1 -6.74 11.82 10.02
N LYS A 2 -5.47 11.87 10.45
CA LYS A 2 -4.60 10.67 10.50
C LYS A 2 -4.77 10.05 11.88
N GLU A 3 -5.41 8.89 11.95
CA GLU A 3 -5.94 8.31 13.19
C GLU A 3 -5.03 7.24 13.80
N TYR A 4 -4.11 6.66 13.02
CA TYR A 4 -3.28 5.55 13.47
C TYR A 4 -1.80 5.76 13.11
N ASN A 5 -0.93 6.01 14.10
CA ASN A 5 0.52 6.21 13.91
C ASN A 5 0.89 7.20 12.77
N GLY A 6 0.08 8.25 12.55
CA GLY A 6 0.29 9.20 11.45
C GLY A 6 -0.23 8.74 10.07
N TRP A 7 -1.05 7.69 10.04
CA TRP A 7 -1.71 7.15 8.85
C TRP A 7 -3.23 7.22 8.96
N THR A 8 -3.89 7.13 7.81
CA THR A 8 -5.36 7.16 7.72
C THR A 8 -6.02 6.11 8.62
N ASN A 9 -5.51 4.88 8.66
CA ASN A 9 -6.00 3.80 9.51
C ASN A 9 -4.92 2.72 9.71
N TYR A 10 -5.24 1.69 10.51
CA TYR A 10 -4.33 0.57 10.79
C TYR A 10 -3.87 -0.16 9.53
N ALA A 11 -4.79 -0.51 8.63
CA ALA A 11 -4.48 -1.26 7.41
C ALA A 11 -3.48 -0.48 6.53
N THR A 12 -3.69 0.82 6.38
CA THR A 12 -2.80 1.71 5.63
C THR A 12 -1.39 1.75 6.23
N TRP A 13 -1.28 1.91 7.56
CA TRP A 13 0.01 1.85 8.24
C TRP A 13 0.69 0.49 8.08
N ASN A 14 -0.06 -0.60 8.24
CA ASN A 14 0.50 -1.95 8.20
C ASN A 14 1.05 -2.28 6.81
N VAL A 15 0.33 -1.95 5.75
CA VAL A 15 0.80 -2.14 4.37
C VAL A 15 2.05 -1.30 4.11
N ASN A 16 2.05 -0.02 4.48
CA ASN A 16 3.26 0.81 4.34
C ASN A 16 4.45 0.20 5.09
N LEU A 17 4.24 -0.24 6.34
CA LEU A 17 5.29 -0.85 7.16
C LEU A 17 5.94 -2.04 6.43
N TRP A 18 5.14 -2.93 5.84
CA TRP A 18 5.68 -4.07 5.09
C TRP A 18 6.40 -3.65 3.81
N LEU A 19 5.86 -2.69 3.07
CA LEU A 19 6.49 -2.16 1.85
C LEU A 19 7.86 -1.54 2.10
N THR A 20 8.02 -0.86 3.24
CA THR A 20 9.26 -0.13 3.55
C THR A 20 10.26 -0.92 4.39
N ASN A 21 9.84 -2.04 4.99
CA ASN A 21 10.73 -2.84 5.85
C ASN A 21 11.62 -3.81 5.07
N ASP A 22 11.19 -4.24 3.88
CA ASP A 22 12.00 -5.07 2.99
C ASP A 22 12.77 -4.19 2.00
N GLU A 23 14.10 -4.30 1.98
CA GLU A 23 14.96 -3.45 1.15
C GLU A 23 14.65 -3.56 -0.35
N SER A 24 14.32 -4.77 -0.83
CA SER A 24 14.02 -4.99 -2.25
C SER A 24 12.72 -4.32 -2.66
N SER A 25 11.68 -4.48 -1.84
CA SER A 25 10.37 -3.86 -2.02
C SER A 25 10.47 -2.34 -1.92
N TYR A 26 11.20 -1.84 -0.92
CA TYR A 26 11.41 -0.42 -0.73
C TYR A 26 12.09 0.21 -1.95
N ASN A 27 13.20 -0.36 -2.42
CA ASN A 27 13.93 0.16 -3.57
C ASN A 27 13.08 0.15 -4.85
N TYR A 28 12.33 -0.93 -5.09
CA TYR A 28 11.43 -1.06 -6.24
C TYR A 28 10.35 0.04 -6.24
N TRP A 29 9.68 0.25 -5.11
CA TRP A 29 8.62 1.24 -5.01
C TRP A 29 9.14 2.68 -5.01
N MET A 30 10.32 2.91 -4.46
CA MET A 30 11.00 4.22 -4.50
C MET A 30 11.44 4.59 -5.92
N GLU A 31 11.90 3.63 -6.72
CA GLU A 31 12.21 3.86 -8.14
C GLU A 31 10.93 4.24 -8.91
N ARG A 32 9.85 3.46 -8.77
CA ARG A 32 8.55 3.76 -9.40
C ARG A 32 8.01 5.11 -8.98
N ALA A 33 8.17 5.48 -7.70
CA ALA A 33 7.71 6.76 -7.18
C ALA A 33 8.41 7.98 -7.82
N ARG A 34 9.64 7.85 -8.32
CA ARG A 34 10.33 8.96 -9.00
C ARG A 34 9.72 9.32 -10.35
N ASP A 35 9.11 8.33 -11.01
CA ASP A 35 8.59 8.45 -12.37
C ASP A 35 7.05 8.42 -12.42
N SER A 36 6.36 8.49 -11.27
CA SER A 36 4.91 8.37 -11.18
C SER A 36 4.27 9.57 -10.49
N GLU A 37 3.08 9.94 -10.95
CA GLU A 37 2.19 10.81 -10.18
C GLU A 37 1.50 10.04 -9.04
N VAL A 38 1.03 10.76 -8.02
CA VAL A 38 0.43 10.15 -6.82
C VAL A 38 -0.71 9.19 -7.13
N ASN A 39 -1.61 9.56 -8.05
CA ASN A 39 -2.75 8.71 -8.42
C ASN A 39 -2.30 7.46 -9.20
N GLU A 40 -1.29 7.58 -10.05
CA GLU A 40 -0.77 6.47 -10.85
C GLU A 40 -0.09 5.45 -9.95
N LEU A 41 0.75 5.92 -9.02
CA LEU A 41 1.41 5.05 -8.05
C LEU A 41 0.41 4.39 -7.10
N ALA A 42 -0.65 5.11 -6.68
CA ALA A 42 -1.69 4.53 -5.83
C ALA A 42 -2.44 3.38 -6.51
N VAL A 43 -2.78 3.52 -7.80
CA VAL A 43 -3.38 2.43 -8.58
C VAL A 43 -2.42 1.27 -8.72
N ALA A 44 -1.16 1.52 -9.07
CA ALA A 44 -0.15 0.47 -9.21
C ALA A 44 0.07 -0.32 -7.91
N LEU A 45 0.12 0.37 -6.77
CA LEU A 45 0.20 -0.26 -5.44
C LEU A 45 -1.01 -1.16 -5.20
N GLU A 46 -2.22 -0.66 -5.43
CA GLU A 46 -3.44 -1.42 -5.21
C GLU A 46 -3.52 -2.67 -6.10
N ASP A 47 -3.19 -2.53 -7.39
CA ASP A 47 -3.24 -3.60 -8.37
C ASP A 47 -2.22 -4.70 -8.06
N GLU A 48 -0.95 -4.34 -7.79
CA GLU A 48 0.08 -5.34 -7.45
C GLU A 48 -0.25 -6.11 -6.18
N HIS A 49 -0.86 -5.47 -5.17
CA HIS A 49 -1.27 -6.17 -3.94
C HIS A 49 -2.50 -7.06 -4.16
N LYS A 50 -3.41 -6.68 -5.05
CA LYS A 50 -4.55 -7.53 -5.43
C LYS A 50 -4.08 -8.74 -6.24
N GLU A 51 -3.12 -8.56 -7.15
CA GLU A 51 -2.54 -9.64 -7.94
C GLU A 51 -1.70 -10.60 -7.09
N ALA A 52 -0.99 -10.09 -6.08
CA ALA A 52 -0.22 -10.91 -5.14
C ALA A 52 -1.10 -11.61 -4.08
N MET A 53 -2.38 -11.24 -3.97
CA MET A 53 -3.29 -11.86 -3.02
C MET A 53 -3.49 -13.34 -3.37
N PRO A 54 -3.33 -14.29 -2.43
CA PRO A 54 -3.56 -15.69 -2.72
C PRO A 54 -5.02 -15.91 -3.10
N GLU A 55 -5.26 -16.83 -4.03
CA GLU A 55 -6.61 -17.35 -4.25
C GLU A 55 -7.09 -18.06 -2.99
N LEU A 56 -8.20 -17.57 -2.44
CA LEU A 56 -8.81 -18.13 -1.24
C LEU A 56 -10.21 -18.62 -1.60
N ASP A 57 -10.55 -19.81 -1.13
CA ASP A 57 -11.93 -20.28 -1.14
C ASP A 57 -12.82 -19.33 -0.35
N SER A 58 -14.07 -19.21 -0.80
CA SER A 58 -15.09 -18.40 -0.12
C SER A 58 -15.22 -18.83 1.34
N SER A 59 -14.81 -17.94 2.25
CA SER A 59 -14.75 -18.18 3.69
C SER A 59 -14.75 -16.86 4.46
N THR A 60 -14.95 -16.93 5.78
CA THR A 60 -14.81 -15.74 6.63
C THR A 60 -13.43 -15.09 6.50
N TYR A 61 -12.38 -15.88 6.25
CA TYR A 61 -11.02 -15.36 6.08
C TYR A 61 -10.85 -14.60 4.76
N SER A 62 -11.40 -15.12 3.66
CA SER A 62 -11.36 -14.43 2.36
C SER A 62 -12.14 -13.12 2.41
N ASP A 63 -13.28 -13.10 3.10
CA ASP A 63 -14.11 -11.90 3.23
C ASP A 63 -13.42 -10.83 4.08
N LEU A 64 -12.82 -11.23 5.21
CA LEU A 64 -12.08 -10.30 6.07
C LEU A 64 -10.83 -9.75 5.38
N LEU A 65 -10.08 -10.59 4.67
CA LEU A 65 -8.88 -10.16 3.95
C LEU A 65 -9.23 -9.13 2.87
N GLN A 66 -10.24 -9.41 2.04
CA GLN A 66 -10.73 -8.49 1.02
C GLN A 66 -11.23 -7.18 1.63
N HIS A 67 -11.96 -7.24 2.74
CA HIS A 67 -12.44 -6.05 3.44
C HIS A 67 -11.27 -5.19 3.96
N VAL A 68 -10.28 -5.81 4.62
CA VAL A 68 -9.12 -5.09 5.17
C VAL A 68 -8.31 -4.44 4.05
N LEU A 69 -8.01 -5.18 2.98
CA LEU A 69 -7.30 -4.63 1.81
C LEU A 69 -8.09 -3.49 1.13
N GLY A 70 -9.42 -3.63 1.03
CA GLY A 70 -10.30 -2.58 0.51
C GLY A 70 -10.37 -1.32 1.40
N SER A 71 -9.90 -1.40 2.65
CA SER A 71 -9.84 -0.25 3.56
C SER A 71 -8.51 0.51 3.52
N VAL A 72 -7.51 0.00 2.78
CA VAL A 72 -6.20 0.64 2.65
C VAL A 72 -6.33 1.93 1.87
N ASN A 73 -5.78 3.03 2.41
CA ASN A 73 -5.68 4.29 1.70
C ASN A 73 -4.39 4.31 0.86
N TRP A 74 -4.45 3.69 -0.33
CA TRP A 74 -3.32 3.61 -1.26
C TRP A 74 -2.76 4.99 -1.65
N HIS A 75 -3.61 6.01 -1.69
CA HIS A 75 -3.21 7.38 -1.98
C HIS A 75 -2.35 8.01 -0.86
N ASP A 76 -2.56 7.64 0.40
CA ASP A 76 -1.72 8.09 1.54
C ASP A 76 -0.33 7.46 1.45
N ILE A 77 -0.25 6.16 1.07
CA ILE A 77 1.01 5.44 0.86
C ILE A 77 1.78 6.02 -0.33
N ALA A 78 1.11 6.20 -1.48
CA ALA A 78 1.74 6.78 -2.66
C ALA A 78 2.33 8.18 -2.40
N LYS A 79 1.60 9.04 -1.68
CA LYS A 79 2.12 10.35 -1.24
C LYS A 79 3.40 10.21 -0.43
N SER A 80 3.39 9.33 0.58
CA SER A 80 4.56 9.15 1.45
C SER A 80 5.79 8.67 0.68
N LEU A 81 5.62 7.78 -0.30
CA LEU A 81 6.72 7.27 -1.12
C LEU A 81 7.27 8.34 -2.06
N ILE A 82 6.41 9.12 -2.73
CA ILE A 82 6.82 10.22 -3.62
C ILE A 82 7.53 11.33 -2.83
N GLU A 83 7.02 11.70 -1.66
CA GLU A 83 7.68 12.66 -0.76
C GLU A 83 9.06 12.14 -0.35
N GLY A 84 9.19 10.86 -0.02
CA GLY A 84 10.46 10.23 0.31
C GLY A 84 11.43 10.13 -0.87
N ALA A 85 10.94 9.90 -2.09
CA ALA A 85 11.75 9.77 -3.30
C ALA A 85 12.27 11.12 -3.83
N SER A 86 11.63 12.21 -3.41
CA SER A 86 11.99 13.59 -3.77
C SER A 86 12.98 14.24 -2.79
N ALA A 87 13.31 13.57 -1.68
CA ALA A 87 14.23 14.04 -0.63
C ALA A 87 15.68 13.61 -0.89
#